data_AF-A0A0L0BB90-F1
#
_entry.id   AF-A0A0L0BB90-F1
#
_cell.length_a   1.000
_cell.length_b   1.000
_cell.length_c   1.000
_cell.angle_alpha   90.00
_cell.angle_beta   90.00
_cell.angle_gamma   90.00
#
_symmetry.space_group_name_H-M   'P 1'
#
loop_
_entity.id
_entity.type
_entity.pdbx_description
1 polymer ?
#
loop_
_entity_poly.entity_id
_entity_poly.type
_entity_poly.pdbx_seq_one_letter_code
_entity_poly.pdbx_strand_id
1 'polypeptide(L)'
;MTELILEALAVGAGIVAALGAGAGVTGWLVVRKVRRSRIIERTRDRGVLAARAYAPDKLTREPARLIGELRRSSRATHLALTEAAEQGRPVGELPRAAAEIDRAAASLENLLKVADREPNRELKQELTTNLSAQAKALDELSAELRRSLLQTARSVDTRQLEQATSRLRHEISAMGTWRDTYGGRQG
;
A
#
# COMPACT_ATOMS: atom_id res chain seq x y z
N MET A 1 -57.69 -33.36 22.14
CA MET A 1 -56.42 -33.73 21.47
C MET A 1 -56.16 -32.92 20.20
N THR A 2 -57.18 -32.57 19.42
CA THR A 2 -57.03 -31.77 18.18
C THR A 2 -56.59 -30.32 18.41
N GLU A 3 -57.06 -29.66 19.47
CA GLU A 3 -56.64 -28.28 19.82
C GLU A 3 -55.14 -28.18 20.15
N LEU A 4 -54.60 -29.12 20.93
CA LEU A 4 -53.16 -29.16 21.26
C LEU A 4 -52.28 -29.37 20.02
N ILE A 5 -52.75 -30.14 19.04
CA ILE A 5 -52.02 -30.35 17.77
C ILE A 5 -52.04 -29.08 16.92
N LEU A 6 -53.16 -28.36 16.90
CA LEU A 6 -53.32 -27.09 16.19
C LEU A 6 -52.46 -25.97 16.78
N GLU A 7 -52.40 -25.85 18.10
CA GLU A 7 -51.53 -24.88 18.78
C GLU A 7 -50.05 -25.19 18.55
N ALA A 8 -49.63 -26.45 18.67
CA ALA A 8 -48.25 -26.85 18.42
C ALA A 8 -47.81 -26.55 16.97
N LEU A 9 -48.71 -26.76 16.00
CA LEU A 9 -48.44 -26.51 14.59
C LEU A 9 -48.38 -25.00 14.28
N ALA A 10 -49.24 -24.20 14.92
CA ALA A 10 -49.23 -22.75 14.79
C ALA A 10 -47.94 -22.14 15.37
N VAL A 11 -47.49 -22.61 16.54
CA VAL A 11 -46.23 -22.15 17.16
C VAL A 11 -45.03 -22.59 16.32
N GLY A 12 -45.02 -23.83 15.82
CA GLY A 12 -43.96 -24.34 14.93
C GLY A 12 -43.85 -23.54 13.63
N ALA A 13 -44.98 -23.25 12.98
CA ALA A 13 -45.02 -22.43 11.77
C ALA A 13 -44.53 -20.99 12.01
N GLY A 14 -44.89 -20.40 13.16
CA GLY A 14 -44.44 -19.07 13.57
C GLY A 14 -42.92 -18.99 13.74
N ILE A 15 -42.29 -20.00 14.36
CA ILE A 15 -40.84 -20.05 14.57
C ILE A 15 -40.10 -20.19 13.22
N VAL A 16 -40.58 -21.06 12.33
CA VAL A 16 -39.97 -21.24 10.99
C VAL A 16 -40.10 -19.97 10.14
N ALA A 17 -41.25 -19.30 10.19
CA ALA A 17 -41.46 -18.03 9.49
C ALA A 17 -40.56 -16.92 10.04
N ALA A 18 -40.41 -16.83 11.37
CA ALA A 18 -39.53 -15.85 12.02
C ALA A 18 -38.06 -16.08 11.67
N LEU A 19 -37.60 -17.34 11.65
CA LEU A 19 -36.24 -17.70 11.26
C LEU A 19 -35.99 -17.43 9.76
N GLY A 20 -36.95 -17.76 8.90
CA GLY A 20 -36.88 -17.47 7.46
C GLY A 20 -36.83 -15.97 7.16
N ALA A 21 -37.66 -15.18 7.85
CA ALA A 21 -37.65 -13.72 7.73
C ALA A 21 -36.34 -13.12 8.26
N GLY A 22 -35.83 -13.60 9.40
CA GLY A 22 -34.55 -13.18 9.97
C GLY A 22 -33.36 -13.47 9.06
N ALA A 23 -33.33 -14.65 8.45
CA ALA A 23 -32.31 -15.04 7.46
C ALA A 23 -32.40 -14.19 6.17
N GLY A 24 -33.63 -13.90 5.71
CA GLY A 24 -33.85 -13.02 4.56
C GLY A 24 -33.35 -11.60 4.79
N VAL A 25 -33.66 -11.01 5.96
CA VAL A 25 -33.24 -9.65 6.33
C VAL A 25 -31.73 -9.56 6.53
N THR A 26 -31.12 -10.53 7.21
CA THR A 26 -29.66 -10.58 7.38
C THR A 26 -28.95 -10.76 6.04
N GLY A 27 -29.43 -11.67 5.18
CA GLY A 27 -28.94 -11.84 3.81
C GLY A 27 -29.06 -10.55 2.99
N TRP A 28 -30.20 -9.87 3.05
CA TRP A 28 -30.42 -8.61 2.35
C TRP A 28 -29.53 -7.48 2.89
N LEU A 29 -29.32 -7.39 4.20
CA LEU A 29 -28.40 -6.41 4.79
C LEU A 29 -26.95 -6.68 4.41
N VAL A 30 -26.53 -7.94 4.37
CA VAL A 30 -25.20 -8.32 3.87
C VAL A 30 -25.07 -7.95 2.40
N VAL A 31 -26.03 -8.32 1.54
CA VAL A 31 -25.99 -7.96 0.11
C VAL A 31 -26.04 -6.46 -0.09
N ARG A 32 -26.87 -5.72 0.65
CA ARG A 32 -26.97 -4.26 0.57
C ARG A 32 -25.69 -3.59 1.06
N LYS A 33 -25.06 -4.09 2.14
CA LYS A 33 -23.79 -3.59 2.66
C LYS A 33 -22.63 -3.93 1.71
N VAL A 34 -22.63 -5.13 1.12
CA VAL A 34 -21.69 -5.58 0.09
C VAL A 34 -21.81 -4.72 -1.17
N ARG A 35 -23.04 -4.47 -1.65
CA ARG A 35 -23.31 -3.64 -2.84
C ARG A 35 -23.00 -2.15 -2.61
N ARG A 36 -23.11 -1.66 -1.37
CA ARG A 36 -22.77 -0.26 -1.01
C ARG A 36 -21.28 -0.09 -0.69
N SER A 37 -20.53 -1.17 -0.48
CA SER A 37 -19.13 -1.10 -0.10
C SER A 37 -18.21 -1.17 -1.32
N ARG A 38 -17.64 -0.02 -1.70
CA ARG A 38 -16.54 0.09 -2.70
C ARG A 38 -15.30 -0.75 -2.36
N ILE A 39 -15.25 -1.36 -1.18
CA ILE A 39 -14.14 -2.21 -0.73
C ILE A 39 -14.10 -3.52 -1.52
N ILE A 40 -15.24 -4.14 -1.79
CA ILE A 40 -15.29 -5.45 -2.48
C ILE A 40 -15.06 -5.32 -3.98
N GLU A 41 -15.51 -4.20 -4.57
CA GLU A 41 -15.21 -3.86 -5.97
C GLU A 41 -13.69 -3.74 -6.19
N ARG A 42 -12.98 -3.11 -5.26
CA ARG A 42 -11.50 -3.04 -5.26
C ARG A 42 -10.83 -4.41 -5.12
N THR A 43 -11.40 -5.34 -4.35
CA THR A 43 -10.85 -6.70 -4.19
C THR A 43 -11.11 -7.59 -5.40
N ARG A 44 -12.28 -7.45 -6.03
CA ARG A 44 -12.64 -8.17 -7.27
C ARG A 44 -11.78 -7.71 -8.44
N ASP A 45 -11.58 -6.40 -8.58
CA ASP A 45 -10.66 -5.83 -9.57
C ASP A 45 -9.24 -6.37 -9.38
N ARG A 46 -8.76 -6.49 -8.13
CA ARG A 46 -7.44 -7.08 -7.84
C ARG A 46 -7.34 -8.54 -8.27
N GLY A 47 -8.36 -9.36 -8.04
CA GLY A 47 -8.38 -10.77 -8.42
C GLY A 47 -8.43 -10.98 -9.94
N VAL A 48 -9.26 -10.20 -10.64
CA VAL A 48 -9.40 -10.28 -12.10
C VAL A 48 -8.13 -9.77 -12.81
N LEU A 49 -7.52 -8.69 -12.32
CA LEU A 49 -6.28 -8.17 -12.87
C LEU A 49 -5.09 -9.13 -12.64
N ALA A 50 -5.01 -9.77 -11.46
CA ALA A 50 -3.98 -10.76 -11.18
C ALA A 50 -4.10 -11.98 -12.10
N ALA A 51 -5.33 -12.49 -12.34
CA ALA A 51 -5.55 -13.59 -13.28
C ALA A 51 -5.22 -13.20 -14.73
N ARG A 52 -5.55 -11.97 -15.14
CA ARG A 52 -5.28 -11.47 -16.51
C ARG A 52 -3.80 -11.15 -16.76
N ALA A 53 -3.01 -10.86 -15.73
CA ALA A 53 -1.55 -10.69 -15.87
C ALA A 53 -0.83 -12.00 -16.30
N TYR A 54 -1.50 -13.15 -16.18
CA TYR A 54 -1.02 -14.46 -16.65
C TYR A 54 -1.79 -14.96 -17.88
N ALA A 55 -2.64 -14.13 -18.49
CA ALA A 55 -3.33 -14.51 -19.71
C ALA A 55 -2.33 -14.71 -20.87
N PRO A 56 -2.59 -15.66 -21.78
CA PRO A 56 -1.72 -15.93 -22.92
C PRO A 56 -1.74 -14.79 -23.96
N ASP A 57 -2.81 -14.00 -24.02
CA ASP A 57 -2.90 -12.86 -24.94
C ASP A 57 -2.12 -11.64 -24.39
N LYS A 58 -1.06 -11.25 -25.10
CA LYS A 58 -0.19 -10.12 -24.78
C LYS A 58 -0.99 -8.82 -24.59
N LEU A 59 -2.03 -8.59 -25.39
CA LEU A 59 -2.84 -7.38 -25.33
C LEU A 59 -3.65 -7.27 -24.02
N THR A 60 -4.00 -8.38 -23.40
CA THR A 60 -4.71 -8.40 -22.10
C THR A 60 -3.74 -8.44 -20.92
N ARG A 61 -2.56 -9.02 -21.13
CA ARG A 61 -1.51 -9.18 -20.11
C ARG A 61 -0.77 -7.87 -19.82
N GLU A 62 -0.43 -7.12 -20.86
CA GLU A 62 0.39 -5.91 -20.78
C GLU A 62 -0.24 -4.81 -19.90
N PRO A 63 -1.53 -4.43 -20.06
CA PRO A 63 -2.15 -3.43 -19.18
C PRO A 63 -2.24 -3.92 -17.73
N ALA A 64 -2.57 -5.18 -17.50
CA ALA A 64 -2.63 -5.76 -16.15
C ALA A 64 -1.25 -5.77 -15.47
N ARG A 65 -0.19 -6.07 -16.24
CA ARG A 65 1.20 -6.03 -15.76
C ARG A 65 1.61 -4.61 -15.36
N LEU A 66 1.33 -3.62 -16.19
CA LEU A 66 1.64 -2.21 -15.91
C LEU A 66 0.94 -1.72 -14.64
N ILE A 67 -0.35 -2.05 -14.46
CA ILE A 67 -1.09 -1.74 -13.23
C ILE A 67 -0.43 -2.40 -12.01
N GLY A 68 0.02 -3.65 -12.14
CA GLY A 68 0.74 -4.36 -11.08
C GLY A 68 2.09 -3.75 -10.74
N GLU A 69 2.83 -3.24 -11.72
CA GLU A 69 4.11 -2.56 -11.54
C GLU A 69 3.94 -1.21 -10.81
N LEU A 70 2.98 -0.37 -11.24
CA LEU A 70 2.67 0.91 -10.59
C LEU A 70 2.31 0.76 -9.12
N ARG A 71 1.45 -0.22 -8.81
CA ARG A 71 1.05 -0.51 -7.42
C ARG A 71 2.20 -1.01 -6.56
N ARG A 72 3.12 -1.81 -7.14
CA ARG A 72 4.32 -2.27 -6.43
C ARG A 72 5.28 -1.10 -6.16
N SER A 73 5.48 -0.23 -7.14
CA SER A 73 6.35 0.95 -7.03
C SER A 73 5.83 1.92 -5.97
N SER A 74 4.54 2.30 -6.04
CA SER A 74 3.88 3.15 -5.03
C SER A 74 3.98 2.56 -3.61
N ARG A 75 3.71 1.25 -3.45
CA ARG A 75 3.86 0.57 -2.16
C ARG A 75 5.29 0.63 -1.63
N ALA A 76 6.28 0.37 -2.49
CA ALA A 76 7.69 0.41 -2.09
C ALA A 76 8.10 1.82 -1.64
N THR A 77 7.63 2.86 -2.33
CA THR A 77 7.86 4.26 -1.97
C THR A 77 7.24 4.61 -0.61
N HIS A 78 6.00 4.18 -0.36
CA HIS A 78 5.34 4.37 0.94
C HIS A 78 6.06 3.68 2.09
N LEU A 79 6.49 2.43 1.89
CA LEU A 79 7.24 1.68 2.89
C LEU A 79 8.57 2.40 3.21
N ALA A 80 9.30 2.85 2.19
CA ALA A 80 10.55 3.58 2.40
C ALA A 80 10.35 4.91 3.14
N LEU A 81 9.27 5.66 2.84
CA LEU A 81 8.94 6.90 3.53
C LEU A 81 8.52 6.66 4.99
N THR A 82 7.73 5.60 5.22
CA THR A 82 7.28 5.23 6.57
C THR A 82 8.47 4.81 7.42
N GLU A 83 9.35 3.96 6.88
CA GLU A 83 10.59 3.55 7.55
C GLU A 83 11.49 4.75 7.86
N ALA A 84 11.65 5.68 6.91
CA ALA A 84 12.43 6.89 7.15
C ALA A 84 11.83 7.77 8.27
N ALA A 85 10.50 7.91 8.31
CA ALA A 85 9.81 8.67 9.34
C ALA A 85 9.93 8.00 10.72
N GLU A 86 9.78 6.67 10.81
CA GLU A 86 9.95 5.89 12.04
C GLU A 86 11.37 5.98 12.61
N GLN A 87 12.37 6.04 11.73
CA GLN A 87 13.78 6.22 12.10
C GLN A 87 14.13 7.68 12.45
N GLY A 88 13.15 8.59 12.47
CA GLY A 88 13.35 10.00 12.77
C GLY A 88 14.17 10.75 11.71
N ARG A 89 14.23 10.22 10.49
CA ARG A 89 14.98 10.86 9.39
C ARG A 89 14.19 12.03 8.81
N PRO A 90 14.88 13.10 8.34
CA PRO A 90 14.20 14.25 7.76
C PRO A 90 13.57 13.87 6.41
N VAL A 91 12.25 13.68 6.39
CA VAL A 91 11.49 13.37 5.18
C VAL A 91 10.99 14.61 4.42
N GLY A 92 10.93 15.77 5.08
CA GLY A 92 10.56 17.05 4.45
C GLY A 92 9.26 17.00 3.65
N GLU A 93 9.28 17.54 2.41
CA GLU A 93 8.15 17.55 1.47
C GLU A 93 8.02 16.25 0.64
N LEU A 94 8.90 15.25 0.85
CA LEU A 94 8.88 14.00 0.07
C LEU A 94 7.56 13.21 0.19
N PRO A 95 6.87 13.19 1.35
CA PRO A 95 5.54 12.59 1.44
C PRO A 95 4.50 13.27 0.54
N ARG A 96 4.61 14.60 0.34
CA ARG A 96 3.73 15.35 -0.56
C ARG A 96 4.00 15.01 -2.02
N ALA A 97 5.28 14.94 -2.42
CA ALA A 97 5.68 14.51 -3.75
C ALA A 97 5.19 13.06 -4.03
N ALA A 98 5.31 12.16 -3.05
CA ALA A 98 4.78 10.80 -3.18
C ALA A 98 3.25 10.78 -3.36
N ALA A 99 2.51 11.64 -2.66
CA ALA A 99 1.05 11.76 -2.83
C ALA A 99 0.65 12.34 -4.20
N GLU A 100 1.50 13.14 -4.85
CA GLU A 100 1.30 13.62 -6.22
C GLU A 100 1.57 12.50 -7.23
N ILE A 101 2.65 11.74 -7.04
CA ILE A 101 2.98 10.55 -7.83
C ILE A 101 1.85 9.51 -7.74
N ASP A 102 1.28 9.28 -6.56
CA ASP A 102 0.15 8.36 -6.39
C ASP A 102 -1.11 8.81 -7.13
N ARG A 103 -1.39 10.11 -7.15
CA ARG A 103 -2.52 10.66 -7.92
C ARG A 103 -2.32 10.44 -9.41
N ALA A 104 -1.10 10.67 -9.92
CA ALA A 104 -0.75 10.38 -11.30
C ALA A 104 -0.84 8.88 -11.61
N ALA A 105 -0.36 8.01 -10.72
CA ALA A 105 -0.44 6.56 -10.86
C ALA A 105 -1.89 6.06 -10.87
N ALA A 106 -2.76 6.62 -10.03
CA ALA A 106 -4.18 6.29 -10.00
C ALA A 106 -4.90 6.73 -11.29
N SER A 107 -4.56 7.91 -11.82
CA SER A 107 -5.06 8.37 -13.12
C SER A 107 -4.66 7.40 -14.24
N LEU A 108 -3.39 7.01 -14.26
CA LEU A 108 -2.85 6.10 -15.27
C LEU A 108 -3.41 4.66 -15.13
N GLU A 109 -3.66 4.19 -13.91
CA GLU A 109 -4.38 2.92 -13.68
C GLU A 109 -5.78 2.96 -14.31
N ASN A 110 -6.51 4.07 -14.16
CA ASN A 110 -7.84 4.20 -14.76
C ASN A 110 -7.78 4.20 -16.29
N LEU A 111 -6.80 4.91 -16.87
CA LEU A 111 -6.59 4.90 -18.32
C LEU A 111 -6.23 3.51 -18.85
N LEU A 112 -5.39 2.75 -18.14
CA LEU A 112 -5.06 1.36 -18.49
C LEU A 112 -6.28 0.44 -18.40
N LYS A 113 -7.17 0.64 -17.42
CA LYS A 113 -8.44 -0.10 -17.33
C LYS A 113 -9.39 0.22 -18.48
N VAL A 114 -9.41 1.48 -18.94
CA VAL A 114 -10.19 1.88 -20.11
C VAL A 114 -9.60 1.24 -21.37
N ALA A 115 -8.29 1.31 -21.56
CA ALA A 115 -7.59 0.66 -22.67
C ALA A 115 -7.81 -0.87 -22.68
N ASP A 116 -7.88 -1.52 -21.51
CA ASP A 116 -8.16 -2.97 -21.46
C ASP A 116 -9.56 -3.33 -21.99
N ARG A 117 -10.54 -2.43 -21.82
CA ARG A 117 -11.93 -2.64 -22.26
C ARG A 117 -12.16 -2.31 -23.74
N GLU A 118 -11.18 -1.74 -24.41
CA GLU A 118 -11.29 -1.35 -25.81
C GLU A 118 -11.41 -2.59 -26.73
N PRO A 119 -12.48 -2.72 -27.53
CA PRO A 119 -12.64 -3.84 -28.46
C PRO A 119 -11.72 -3.76 -29.67
N ASN A 120 -11.30 -2.56 -30.11
CA ASN A 120 -10.39 -2.43 -31.24
C ASN A 120 -8.94 -2.78 -30.83
N ARG A 121 -8.36 -3.83 -31.44
CA ARG A 121 -7.03 -4.34 -31.10
C ARG A 121 -5.90 -3.36 -31.45
N GLU A 122 -6.01 -2.65 -32.57
CA GLU A 122 -4.98 -1.68 -33.01
C GLU A 122 -4.95 -0.48 -32.05
N LEU A 123 -6.14 0.08 -31.77
CA LEU A 123 -6.29 1.18 -30.82
C LEU A 123 -5.85 0.76 -29.40
N LYS A 124 -6.19 -0.45 -28.97
CA LYS A 124 -5.75 -1.00 -27.69
C LYS A 124 -4.22 -1.08 -27.61
N GLN A 125 -3.56 -1.50 -28.68
CA GLN A 125 -2.11 -1.59 -28.74
C GLN A 125 -1.44 -0.22 -28.70
N GLU A 126 -1.94 0.75 -29.45
CA GLU A 126 -1.44 2.13 -29.46
C GLU A 126 -1.58 2.78 -28.07
N LEU A 127 -2.79 2.71 -27.49
CA LEU A 127 -3.06 3.23 -26.14
C LEU A 127 -2.17 2.59 -25.09
N THR A 128 -2.02 1.26 -25.12
CA THR A 128 -1.17 0.53 -24.17
C THR A 128 0.29 0.93 -24.32
N THR A 129 0.78 1.13 -25.54
CA THR A 129 2.16 1.55 -25.81
C THR A 129 2.42 2.96 -25.24
N ASN A 130 1.53 3.91 -25.52
CA ASN A 130 1.65 5.28 -25.00
C ASN A 130 1.57 5.33 -23.47
N LEU A 131 0.65 4.59 -22.87
CA LEU A 131 0.52 4.50 -21.41
C LEU A 131 1.70 3.77 -20.76
N SER A 132 2.34 2.84 -21.46
CA SER A 132 3.54 2.15 -20.96
C SER A 132 4.73 3.10 -20.81
N ALA A 133 4.91 4.06 -21.73
CA ALA A 133 5.97 5.05 -21.64
C ALA A 133 5.75 5.98 -20.43
N GLN A 134 4.52 6.41 -20.21
CA GLN A 134 4.15 7.21 -19.04
C GLN A 134 4.30 6.43 -17.72
N ALA A 135 3.95 5.14 -17.71
CA ALA A 135 4.15 4.28 -16.54
C ALA A 135 5.63 4.13 -16.17
N LYS A 136 6.51 3.98 -17.18
CA LYS A 136 7.96 3.92 -16.96
C LYS A 136 8.52 5.23 -16.41
N ALA A 137 8.10 6.37 -16.96
CA ALA A 137 8.52 7.68 -16.46
C ALA A 137 8.12 7.87 -14.97
N LEU A 138 6.91 7.43 -14.60
CA LEU A 138 6.44 7.50 -13.22
C LEU A 138 7.22 6.56 -12.27
N ASP A 139 7.59 5.37 -12.75
CA ASP A 139 8.44 4.45 -11.99
C ASP A 139 9.86 5.01 -11.79
N GLU A 140 10.41 5.68 -12.81
CA GLU A 140 11.71 6.34 -12.72
C GLU A 140 11.70 7.49 -11.70
N LEU A 141 10.67 8.34 -11.71
CA LEU A 141 10.46 9.38 -10.68
C LEU A 141 10.34 8.78 -9.28
N SER A 142 9.61 7.66 -9.14
CA SER A 142 9.48 6.94 -7.87
C SER A 142 10.82 6.33 -7.41
N ALA A 143 11.65 5.88 -8.34
CA ALA A 143 12.99 5.39 -8.05
C ALA A 143 13.93 6.54 -7.64
N GLU A 144 13.85 7.68 -8.29
CA GLU A 144 14.63 8.88 -7.95
C GLU A 144 14.28 9.41 -6.56
N LEU A 145 13.00 9.46 -6.20
CA LEU A 145 12.56 9.81 -4.85
C LEU A 145 13.18 8.86 -3.80
N ARG A 146 13.14 7.55 -4.05
CA ARG A 146 13.77 6.56 -3.17
C ARG A 146 15.30 6.72 -3.10
N ARG A 147 15.97 7.04 -4.21
CA ARG A 147 17.42 7.33 -4.21
C ARG A 147 17.72 8.58 -3.38
N SER A 148 16.92 9.63 -3.51
CA SER A 148 17.04 10.86 -2.73
C SER A 148 16.92 10.55 -1.23
N LEU A 149 15.90 9.78 -0.82
CA LEU A 149 15.75 9.32 0.57
C LEU A 149 16.98 8.55 1.08
N LEU A 150 17.51 7.62 0.28
CA LEU A 150 18.69 6.83 0.65
C LEU A 150 19.96 7.70 0.76
N GLN A 151 20.13 8.68 -0.13
CA GLN A 151 21.25 9.61 -0.08
C GLN A 151 21.17 10.50 1.16
N THR A 152 19.97 11.03 1.47
CA THR A 152 19.74 11.82 2.68
C THR A 152 20.00 10.98 3.92
N ALA A 153 19.50 9.73 3.98
CA ALA A 153 19.73 8.81 5.08
C ALA A 153 21.23 8.59 5.34
N ARG A 154 22.00 8.27 4.30
CA ARG A 154 23.46 8.10 4.44
C ARG A 154 24.14 9.35 4.98
N SER A 155 23.74 10.54 4.53
CA SER A 155 24.33 11.81 4.99
C SER A 155 24.01 12.15 6.46
N VAL A 156 22.85 11.71 6.95
CA VAL A 156 22.43 11.91 8.34
C VAL A 156 23.14 10.91 9.25
N ASP A 157 23.18 9.64 8.84
CA ASP A 157 23.83 8.56 9.60
C ASP A 157 25.34 8.85 9.76
N THR A 158 26.03 9.36 8.72
CA THR A 158 27.44 9.74 8.83
C THR A 158 27.66 10.90 9.81
N ARG A 159 26.82 11.95 9.77
CA ARG A 159 26.92 13.08 10.70
C ARG A 159 26.66 12.67 12.14
N GLN A 160 25.66 11.82 12.39
CA GLN A 160 25.36 11.31 13.73
C GLN A 160 26.51 10.45 14.26
N LEU A 161 27.11 9.61 13.42
CA LEU A 161 28.28 8.80 13.77
C LEU A 161 29.50 9.66 14.12
N GLU A 162 29.77 10.71 13.34
CA GLU A 162 30.86 11.66 13.61
C GLU A 162 30.64 12.41 14.93
N GLN A 163 29.42 12.85 15.21
CA GLN A 163 29.06 13.51 16.47
C GLN A 163 29.23 12.57 17.67
N ALA A 164 28.75 11.33 17.56
CA ALA A 164 28.91 10.32 18.62
C ALA A 164 30.39 10.00 18.86
N THR A 165 31.18 9.86 17.78
CA THR A 165 32.63 9.62 17.86
C THR A 165 33.35 10.80 18.52
N SER A 166 32.99 12.03 18.15
CA SER A 166 33.54 13.25 18.75
C SER A 166 33.23 13.32 20.25
N ARG A 167 31.98 13.07 20.63
CA ARG A 167 31.55 13.06 22.04
C ARG A 167 32.29 12.00 22.85
N LEU A 168 32.39 10.78 22.34
CA LEU A 168 33.13 9.69 22.98
C LEU A 168 34.61 10.04 23.15
N ARG A 169 35.25 10.65 22.13
CA ARG A 169 36.64 11.13 22.26
C ARG A 169 36.79 12.19 23.34
N HIS A 170 35.86 13.14 23.44
CA HIS A 170 35.87 14.15 24.51
C HIS A 170 35.71 13.51 25.88
N GLU A 171 34.80 12.55 26.04
CA GLU A 171 34.60 11.83 27.31
C GLU A 171 35.85 11.00 27.69
N ILE A 172 36.47 10.29 26.74
CA ILE A 172 37.72 9.56 26.97
C ILE A 172 38.85 10.51 27.38
N SER A 173 38.97 11.67 26.71
CA SER A 173 39.96 12.69 27.05
C SER A 173 39.71 13.31 28.43
N ALA A 174 38.45 13.59 28.77
CA ALA A 174 38.07 14.07 30.10
C ALA A 174 38.36 13.03 31.20
N MET A 175 38.11 11.75 30.94
CA MET A 175 38.45 10.67 31.87
C MET A 175 39.97 10.47 32.00
N GLY A 176 40.73 10.65 30.91
CA GLY A 176 42.19 10.61 30.91
C GLY A 176 42.77 11.75 31.74
N THR A 177 42.34 12.98 31.47
CA THR A 177 42.78 14.17 32.24
C THR A 177 42.43 14.07 33.72
N TRP A 178 41.23 13.58 34.07
CA TRP A 178 40.87 13.33 35.47
C TRP A 178 41.79 12.30 36.13
N ARG A 179 42.07 11.18 35.44
CA ARG A 179 42.99 10.14 35.93
C ARG A 179 44.40 10.66 36.13
N ASP A 180 44.92 11.46 35.19
CA ASP A 180 46.27 12.00 35.30
C ASP A 180 46.38 13.03 36.43
N THR A 181 45.33 13.84 36.63
CA THR A 181 45.30 14.89 37.66
C THR A 181 45.08 14.34 39.07
N TYR A 182 44.24 13.31 39.24
CA TYR A 182 43.85 12.79 40.55
C TYR A 182 44.44 11.40 40.88
N GLY A 183 44.83 10.61 39.88
CA GLY A 183 45.44 9.29 40.07
C GLY A 183 46.95 9.31 40.32
N GLY A 184 47.65 10.37 39.90
CA GLY A 184 49.11 10.50 40.08
C GLY A 184 49.56 10.92 41.50
N ARG A 185 48.64 11.12 42.46
CA ARG A 185 48.94 11.65 43.80
C ARG A 185 48.94 10.61 44.93
N GLN A 186 48.79 9.31 44.62
CA GLN A 186 48.85 8.21 45.58
C GLN A 186 50.14 7.36 45.47
N GLY A 187 51.18 7.86 44.80
CA GLY A 187 52.52 7.25 44.76
C GLY A 187 53.52 8.05 45.56
#